data_AF-A0A0F9TF68-F1
#
_entry.id   AF-A0A0F9TF68-F1
#
_cell.length_a   1.000
_cell.length_b   1.000
_cell.length_c   1.000
_cell.angle_alpha   90.00
_cell.angle_beta   90.00
_cell.angle_gamma   90.00
#
_symmetry.space_group_name_H-M   'P 1'
#
loop_
_entity.id
_entity.type
_entity.pdbx_description
1 polymer ?
#
loop_
_entity_poly.entity_id
_entity_poly.type
_entity_poly.pdbx_seq_one_letter_code
_entity_poly.pdbx_strand_id
1 'polypeptide(L)'
;MTKKQKEENQSGEQLDLIDVAPENAKAIIRAARLYKELQATRITALNKEITQKAEVLQLVKAAKLQPLEGGKIKFEYDNVVVSITPRDELVKVSTRQTQRNKQRPN
;
A
#
# COMPACT_ATOMS: atom_id res chain seq x y z
N MET A 1 -30.01 30.19 26.44
CA MET A 1 -29.71 29.03 27.30
C MET A 1 -29.33 27.87 26.40
N THR A 2 -28.07 27.44 26.39
CA THR A 2 -27.60 26.38 25.48
C THR A 2 -26.70 25.45 26.27
N LYS A 3 -27.23 24.27 26.65
CA LYS A 3 -26.49 23.23 27.36
C LYS A 3 -25.56 22.52 26.37
N LYS A 4 -24.26 22.81 26.45
CA LYS A 4 -23.21 21.99 25.84
C LYS A 4 -23.08 20.71 26.68
N GLN A 5 -23.55 19.59 26.16
CA GLN A 5 -23.22 18.28 26.71
C GLN A 5 -21.77 17.98 26.33
N LYS A 6 -20.93 17.89 27.36
CA LYS A 6 -19.52 17.53 27.27
C LYS A 6 -19.50 16.01 27.33
N GLU A 7 -19.21 15.35 26.19
CA GLU A 7 -18.94 13.91 26.19
C GLU A 7 -17.65 13.68 26.99
N GLU A 8 -17.81 13.16 28.19
CA GLU A 8 -16.70 12.71 29.02
C GLU A 8 -16.21 11.38 28.45
N ASN A 9 -15.07 11.41 27.75
CA ASN A 9 -14.30 10.20 27.46
C ASN A 9 -13.90 9.58 28.80
N GLN A 10 -14.66 8.57 29.24
CA GLN A 10 -14.30 7.76 30.40
C GLN A 10 -13.12 6.85 30.03
N SER A 11 -11.91 7.39 30.11
CA SER A 11 -10.70 6.58 30.18
C SER A 11 -10.60 5.98 31.59
N GLY A 12 -11.11 4.76 31.77
CA GLY A 12 -10.94 4.02 33.03
C GLY A 12 -9.49 3.58 33.24
N GLU A 13 -9.07 3.48 34.51
CA GLU A 13 -7.81 2.84 34.89
C GLU A 13 -7.82 1.36 34.48
N GLN A 14 -6.76 0.93 33.79
CA GLN A 14 -6.54 -0.47 33.46
C GLN A 14 -6.02 -1.17 34.73
N LEU A 15 -6.88 -1.95 35.38
CA LEU A 15 -6.50 -2.82 36.50
C LEU A 15 -5.47 -3.87 36.03
N ASP A 16 -4.65 -4.39 36.95
CA ASP A 16 -3.76 -5.54 36.71
C ASP A 16 -4.53 -6.71 36.07
N LEU A 17 -3.86 -7.68 35.41
CA LEU A 17 -4.53 -8.82 34.76
C LEU A 17 -5.35 -9.66 35.76
N ILE A 18 -6.58 -9.24 36.05
CA ILE A 18 -7.60 -10.04 36.71
C ILE A 18 -8.20 -10.91 35.60
N ASP A 19 -8.42 -12.21 35.86
CA ASP A 19 -9.04 -13.20 34.95
C ASP A 19 -10.53 -12.90 34.64
N VAL A 20 -10.89 -11.63 34.45
CA VAL A 20 -12.23 -11.19 34.08
C VAL A 20 -12.25 -10.92 32.59
N ALA A 21 -12.67 -11.93 31.83
CA ALA A 21 -12.93 -11.75 30.41
C ALA A 21 -14.19 -10.88 30.21
N PRO A 22 -14.20 -9.95 29.24
CA PRO A 22 -15.42 -9.22 28.91
C PRO A 22 -16.49 -10.17 28.37
N GLU A 23 -17.77 -9.80 28.50
CA GLU A 23 -18.90 -10.65 28.06
C GLU A 23 -18.79 -11.07 26.58
N ASN A 24 -18.20 -10.21 25.74
CA ASN A 24 -17.96 -10.44 24.32
C ASN A 24 -16.57 -11.02 23.98
N ALA A 25 -15.83 -11.56 24.95
CA ALA A 25 -14.45 -12.05 24.78
C ALA A 25 -14.30 -13.02 23.60
N LYS A 26 -15.27 -13.92 23.38
CA LYS A 26 -15.26 -14.86 22.24
C LYS A 26 -15.26 -14.14 20.89
N ALA A 27 -16.03 -13.07 20.75
CA ALA A 27 -16.10 -12.27 19.53
C ALA A 27 -14.79 -11.50 19.32
N ILE A 28 -14.24 -10.90 20.39
CA ILE A 28 -12.96 -10.19 20.36
C ILE A 28 -11.83 -11.13 19.94
N ILE A 29 -11.72 -12.31 20.55
CA ILE A 29 -10.68 -13.29 20.23
C ILE A 29 -10.80 -13.75 18.78
N ARG A 30 -12.01 -14.01 18.29
CA ARG A 30 -12.24 -14.38 16.88
C ARG A 30 -11.79 -13.27 15.93
N ALA A 31 -12.17 -12.02 16.19
CA ALA A 31 -11.78 -10.88 15.39
C ALA A 31 -10.26 -10.65 15.41
N ALA A 32 -9.62 -10.80 16.58
CA ALA A 32 -8.18 -10.66 16.75
C ALA A 32 -7.39 -11.73 15.98
N ARG A 33 -7.86 -12.99 16.00
CA ARG A 33 -7.25 -14.08 15.21
C ARG A 33 -7.34 -13.80 13.71
N LEU A 34 -8.52 -13.43 13.22
CA LEU A 34 -8.71 -13.06 11.82
C LEU A 34 -7.82 -11.87 11.42
N TYR A 35 -7.75 -10.85 12.28
CA TYR A 35 -6.86 -9.71 12.06
C TYR A 35 -5.40 -10.16 11.91
N LYS A 36 -4.92 -11.09 12.75
CA LYS A 36 -3.55 -11.61 12.66
C LYS A 36 -3.30 -12.40 11.37
N GLU A 37 -4.26 -13.19 10.91
CA GLU A 37 -4.18 -13.91 9.64
C GLU A 37 -4.10 -12.95 8.43
N LEU A 38 -4.94 -11.92 8.42
CA LEU A 38 -4.90 -10.87 7.39
C LEU A 38 -3.61 -10.06 7.45
N GLN A 39 -3.12 -9.76 8.66
CA GLN A 39 -1.84 -9.08 8.87
C GLN A 39 -0.68 -9.91 8.29
N ALA A 40 -0.66 -11.22 8.54
CA ALA A 40 0.35 -12.12 7.98
C ALA A 40 0.30 -12.12 6.44
N THR A 41 -0.89 -12.24 5.86
CA THR A 41 -1.10 -12.19 4.41
C THR A 41 -0.58 -10.89 3.81
N ARG A 42 -0.88 -9.75 4.44
CA ARG A 42 -0.39 -8.43 4.03
C ARG A 42 1.13 -8.36 4.07
N ILE A 43 1.77 -8.84 5.14
CA ILE A 43 3.23 -8.83 5.27
C ILE A 43 3.87 -9.67 4.16
N THR A 44 3.33 -10.86 3.89
CA THR A 44 3.80 -11.70 2.78
C THR A 44 3.66 -11.01 1.42
N ALA A 45 2.53 -10.34 1.17
CA ALA A 45 2.33 -9.58 -0.06
C ALA A 45 3.32 -8.42 -0.20
N LEU A 46 3.55 -7.66 0.88
CA LEU A 46 4.53 -6.56 0.91
C LEU A 46 5.95 -7.06 0.63
N ASN A 47 6.34 -8.20 1.21
CA ASN A 47 7.66 -8.78 0.94
C ASN A 47 7.82 -9.16 -0.53
N LYS A 48 6.80 -9.77 -1.14
CA LYS A 48 6.80 -10.08 -2.58
C LYS A 48 6.91 -8.82 -3.43
N GLU A 49 6.17 -7.77 -3.09
CA GLU A 49 6.24 -6.48 -3.77
C GLU A 49 7.65 -5.87 -3.69
N ILE A 50 8.28 -5.90 -2.51
CA ILE A 50 9.66 -5.43 -2.31
C ILE A 50 10.64 -6.22 -3.18
N THR A 51 10.53 -7.55 -3.21
CA THR A 51 11.38 -8.40 -4.06
C THR A 51 11.20 -8.06 -5.53
N GLN A 52 9.95 -7.96 -6.01
CA GLN A 52 9.68 -7.66 -7.42
C GLN A 52 10.18 -6.27 -7.83
N LYS A 53 10.03 -5.29 -6.93
CA LYS A 53 10.51 -3.93 -7.10
C LYS A 53 12.05 -3.90 -7.21
N ALA A 54 12.75 -4.66 -6.37
CA ALA A 54 14.21 -4.79 -6.46
C ALA A 54 14.65 -5.41 -7.79
N GLU A 55 13.94 -6.44 -8.27
CA GLU A 55 14.18 -7.07 -9.57
C GLU A 55 14.02 -6.06 -10.73
N VAL A 56 12.93 -5.29 -10.76
CA VAL A 56 12.72 -4.24 -11.77
C VAL A 56 13.86 -3.23 -11.77
N LEU A 57 14.31 -2.78 -10.59
CA LEU A 57 15.42 -1.84 -10.48
C LEU A 57 16.74 -2.44 -10.98
N GLN A 58 17.00 -3.71 -10.69
CA GLN A 58 18.20 -4.41 -11.17
C GLN A 58 18.20 -4.52 -12.70
N LEU A 59 17.07 -4.91 -13.30
CA LEU A 59 16.91 -5.00 -14.75
C LEU A 59 17.10 -3.63 -15.42
N VAL A 60 16.54 -2.57 -14.85
CA VAL A 60 16.70 -1.21 -15.40
C VAL A 60 18.13 -0.69 -15.26
N LYS A 61 18.83 -1.01 -14.17
CA LYS A 61 20.26 -0.72 -14.02
C LYS A 61 21.09 -1.47 -15.06
N ALA A 62 20.80 -2.75 -15.29
CA ALA A 62 21.48 -3.57 -16.28
C ALA A 62 21.25 -3.07 -17.72
N ALA A 63 20.07 -2.51 -18.00
CA ALA A 63 19.72 -1.92 -19.29
C ALA A 63 20.49 -0.62 -19.60
N LYS A 64 21.21 -0.03 -18.63
CA LYS A 64 22.02 1.20 -18.81
C LYS A 64 21.27 2.34 -19.49
N LEU A 65 19.98 2.49 -19.20
CA LEU A 65 19.16 3.56 -19.75
C LEU A 65 19.66 4.92 -19.29
N GLN A 66 19.65 5.90 -20.19
CA GLN A 66 20.02 7.27 -19.85
C GLN A 66 18.92 7.93 -19.01
N PRO A 67 19.24 8.49 -17.83
CA PRO A 67 18.28 9.27 -17.06
C PRO A 67 17.89 10.54 -17.80
N LEU A 68 16.62 10.93 -17.66
CA LEU A 68 16.11 12.23 -18.07
C LEU A 68 16.57 13.33 -17.09
N GLU A 69 16.26 14.58 -17.42
CA GLU A 69 16.48 15.74 -16.56
C GLU A 69 15.88 15.52 -15.16
N GLY A 70 16.67 15.80 -14.12
CA GLY A 70 16.32 15.48 -12.72
C GLY A 70 16.59 14.03 -12.30
N GLY A 71 17.26 13.24 -13.13
CA GLY A 71 17.74 11.89 -12.79
C GLY A 71 16.69 10.79 -12.88
N LYS A 72 15.50 11.05 -13.42
CA LYS A 72 14.42 10.06 -13.56
C LYS A 72 14.63 9.18 -14.79
N ILE A 73 14.40 7.88 -14.69
CA ILE A 73 14.36 6.96 -15.83
C ILE A 73 12.89 6.73 -16.18
N LYS A 74 12.50 7.01 -17.41
CA LYS A 74 11.13 6.79 -17.89
C LYS A 74 11.16 6.14 -19.27
N PHE A 75 10.45 5.03 -19.41
CA PHE A 75 10.32 4.33 -20.69
C PHE A 75 8.94 3.66 -20.79
N GLU A 76 8.55 3.36 -22.02
CA GLU A 76 7.32 2.62 -22.32
C GLU A 76 7.70 1.35 -23.08
N TYR A 77 7.15 0.22 -22.65
CA TYR A 77 7.28 -1.05 -23.34
C TYR A 77 5.96 -1.81 -23.20
N ASP A 78 5.41 -2.29 -24.31
CA ASP A 78 4.18 -3.08 -24.34
C ASP A 78 2.99 -2.45 -23.57
N ASN A 79 2.71 -1.16 -23.82
CA ASN A 79 1.66 -0.37 -23.16
C ASN A 79 1.83 -0.19 -21.63
N VAL A 80 2.99 -0.55 -21.09
CA VAL A 80 3.36 -0.29 -19.70
C VAL A 80 4.33 0.88 -19.65
N VAL A 81 3.95 1.91 -18.92
CA VAL A 81 4.82 3.06 -18.65
C VAL A 81 5.53 2.81 -17.32
N VAL A 82 6.85 2.73 -17.37
CA VAL A 82 7.72 2.56 -16.20
C VAL A 82 8.38 3.89 -15.90
N SER A 83 8.25 4.36 -14.65
CA SER A 83 8.92 5.56 -14.16
C SER A 83 9.67 5.25 -12.86
N ILE A 84 10.98 5.50 -12.86
CA ILE A 84 11.90 5.20 -11.75
C ILE A 84 12.64 6.47 -11.35
N THR A 85 12.63 6.78 -10.05
CA THR A 85 13.47 7.83 -9.46
C THR A 85 14.60 7.16 -8.65
N PRO A 86 15.87 7.25 -9.09
CA PRO A 86 16.98 6.48 -8.51
C PRO A 86 17.29 6.79 -7.04
N ARG A 87 16.93 7.98 -6.55
CA ARG A 87 17.25 8.42 -5.18
C ARG A 87 16.33 7.84 -4.12
N ASP A 88 15.17 7.30 -4.49
CA ASP A 88 14.08 7.20 -3.52
C ASP A 88 13.18 6.00 -3.75
N GLU A 89 13.74 4.88 -4.16
CA GLU A 89 13.10 3.56 -4.28
C GLU A 89 11.73 3.49 -4.99
N LEU A 90 11.04 4.55 -5.38
CA LEU A 90 9.62 4.54 -5.68
C LEU A 90 9.43 4.27 -7.17
N VAL A 91 9.21 3.00 -7.50
CA VAL A 91 8.83 2.55 -8.83
C VAL A 91 7.33 2.82 -9.01
N LYS A 92 6.96 3.62 -10.01
CA LYS A 92 5.56 3.81 -10.42
C LYS A 92 5.33 3.09 -11.74
N VAL A 93 4.39 2.15 -11.76
CA VAL A 93 3.97 1.41 -12.96
C VAL A 93 2.53 1.78 -13.28
N SER A 94 2.26 2.20 -14.51
CA SER A 94 0.89 2.46 -14.98
C SER A 94 0.63 1.81 -16.34
N THR A 95 -0.56 1.25 -16.50
CA THR A 95 -1.08 0.71 -17.77
C THR A 95 -1.91 1.77 -18.49
N ARG A 96 -1.65 1.99 -19.79
CA ARG A 96 -2.51 2.86 -20.62
C ARG A 96 -3.71 2.07 -21.13
N GLN A 97 -4.91 2.55 -20.83
CA GLN A 97 -6.10 2.15 -21.59
C GLN A 97 -6.05 2.84 -22.95
N THR A 98 -5.82 2.08 -24.02
CA THR A 98 -5.81 2.59 -25.39
C THR A 98 -7.23 3.05 -25.76
N GLN A 99 -7.52 4.34 -25.67
CA GLN A 99 -8.67 4.90 -26.37
C GLN A 99 -8.36 4.85 -27.86
N ARG A 100 -8.85 3.80 -28.54
CA ARG A 100 -8.89 3.73 -30.01
C ARG A 100 -9.85 4.79 -30.51
N ASN A 101 -9.36 6.03 -30.66
CA ASN A 101 -10.13 7.06 -31.34
C ASN A 101 -10.11 6.73 -32.83
N LYS A 102 -11.18 6.10 -33.33
CA LYS A 102 -11.43 5.88 -34.75
C LYS A 102 -11.59 7.26 -35.42
N GLN A 103 -10.50 7.83 -35.90
CA GLN A 103 -10.59 8.85 -36.95
C GLN A 103 -11.12 8.16 -38.20
N ARG A 104 -12.40 8.39 -38.51
CA ARG A 104 -12.95 8.13 -39.85
C ARG A 104 -12.40 9.24 -40.77
N PRO A 105 -11.75 8.90 -41.89
CA PRO A 105 -11.59 9.86 -42.98
C PRO A 105 -12.86 9.82 -43.84
N ASN A 106 -13.55 10.96 -43.89
CA ASN A 106 -14.22 11.59 -45.05
C ASN A 106 -15.28 12.57 -44.56
#